data_AF-A0A1J3GYP1-F1
#
_entry.id   AF-A0A1J3GYP1-F1
#
_cell.length_a   1.000
_cell.length_b   1.000
_cell.length_c   1.000
_cell.angle_alpha   90.00
_cell.angle_beta   90.00
_cell.angle_gamma   90.00
#
_symmetry.space_group_name_H-M   'P 1'
#
loop_
_entity.id
_entity.type
_entity.pdbx_description
1 polymer ?
#
loop_
_entity_poly.entity_id
_entity_poly.type
_entity_poly.pdbx_seq_one_letter_code
_entity_poly.pdbx_strand_id
1 'polypeptide(L)'
;PVPWPESLHKIWHANMPYNKIADRKGHQGWMKREGEYFTFPGGGTMFPGGAGQYIEKLSQYIPLSGGTLRTALDMGCGVASFGGTLLSQGILALSFAPRDSHKSQIQFALERGVPAFVAMLGTRRLPFPAFSFDLMHCSRCLIPFTAYNATYFIEVDRLLRPGGYLVISGPPVQWPKQDKEWADLQAVARALCYELIAVDGNTVIWKKPVGDSCLPSQNEFGLELCDESEPPSDAWYYKLKKCVTRPSSAKGEYALGTIAKWPERLTKVPSRAIVMKNGLDVFEADARRWARRVAYYRNSLNLALKPPAVRNVMDMNAFFGGFAAALASDPVWVMNVIPARKPLTLDVVYDRGLIGVYHDWCEPFSTYPRTYDFIHVSGIESLIKRSDSSKPRCSLVDLMV
;
A
#
# COMPACT_ATOMS: atom_id res chain seq x y z
N PRO A 1 -20.30 -15.94 -1.72
CA PRO A 1 -19.58 -15.09 -0.73
C PRO A 1 -20.56 -14.06 -0.15
N VAL A 2 -20.28 -13.47 1.01
CA VAL A 2 -21.08 -12.32 1.49
C VAL A 2 -21.00 -11.19 0.44
N PRO A 3 -22.12 -10.58 0.01
CA PRO A 3 -22.11 -9.48 -0.95
C PRO A 3 -21.18 -8.33 -0.58
N TRP A 4 -20.55 -7.70 -1.57
CA TRP A 4 -19.90 -6.40 -1.36
C TRP A 4 -20.97 -5.29 -1.34
N PRO A 5 -20.89 -4.26 -0.47
CA PRO A 5 -19.84 -3.98 0.52
C PRO A 5 -20.09 -4.59 1.91
N GLU A 6 -21.16 -5.36 2.10
CA GLU A 6 -21.49 -5.99 3.39
C GLU A 6 -20.34 -6.88 3.93
N SER A 7 -19.54 -7.44 3.03
CA SER A 7 -18.35 -8.23 3.39
C SER A 7 -17.28 -7.44 4.15
N LEU A 8 -17.29 -6.10 4.10
CA LEU A 8 -16.43 -5.28 4.95
C LEU A 8 -16.65 -5.55 6.45
N HIS A 9 -17.88 -5.91 6.82
CA HIS A 9 -18.31 -6.03 8.21
C HIS A 9 -18.53 -7.48 8.64
N LYS A 10 -18.69 -8.42 7.70
CA LYS A 10 -18.81 -9.85 8.04
C LYS A 10 -18.36 -10.78 6.92
N ILE A 11 -17.86 -11.95 7.27
CA ILE A 11 -17.55 -13.03 6.33
C ILE A 11 -18.10 -14.36 6.85
N TRP A 12 -18.30 -15.34 5.97
CA TRP A 12 -18.65 -16.69 6.37
C TRP A 12 -17.53 -17.32 7.21
N HIS A 13 -17.85 -17.83 8.39
CA HIS A 13 -16.89 -18.57 9.22
C HIS A 13 -16.31 -19.76 8.44
N ALA A 14 -17.13 -20.44 7.64
CA ALA A 14 -16.73 -21.60 6.84
C ALA A 14 -15.62 -21.29 5.81
N ASN A 15 -15.46 -20.03 5.37
CA ASN A 15 -14.35 -19.65 4.49
C ASN A 15 -13.01 -19.73 5.22
N MET A 16 -13.03 -19.53 6.54
CA MET A 16 -11.86 -19.30 7.37
C MET A 16 -12.03 -19.88 8.78
N PRO A 17 -12.20 -21.20 8.98
CA PRO A 17 -12.66 -21.79 10.25
C PRO A 17 -11.58 -21.81 11.36
N TYR A 18 -10.94 -20.66 11.63
CA TYR A 18 -9.89 -20.46 12.63
C TYR A 18 -10.32 -19.39 13.64
N ASN A 19 -10.82 -19.83 14.80
CA ASN A 19 -11.37 -18.95 15.82
C ASN A 19 -10.32 -18.19 16.65
N LYS A 20 -9.04 -18.54 16.55
CA LYS A 20 -7.97 -18.03 17.44
C LYS A 20 -7.95 -16.50 17.60
N ILE A 21 -8.18 -15.74 16.53
CA ILE A 21 -8.26 -14.26 16.62
C ILE A 21 -9.53 -13.82 17.32
N ALA A 22 -10.69 -14.40 16.99
CA ALA A 22 -11.95 -14.09 17.66
C ALA A 22 -11.86 -14.41 19.17
N ASP A 23 -11.30 -15.55 19.54
CA ASP A 23 -11.16 -15.99 20.93
C ASP A 23 -10.21 -15.08 21.73
N ARG A 24 -9.06 -14.70 21.14
CA ARG A 24 -8.03 -13.92 21.84
C ARG A 24 -8.24 -12.42 21.79
N LYS A 25 -8.88 -11.91 20.74
CA LYS A 25 -8.97 -10.46 20.44
C LYS A 25 -10.40 -9.96 20.30
N GLY A 26 -11.42 -10.80 20.48
CA GLY A 26 -12.82 -10.40 20.39
C GLY A 26 -13.22 -9.32 21.41
N HIS A 27 -12.63 -9.34 22.61
CA HIS A 27 -12.81 -8.29 23.63
C HIS A 27 -12.28 -6.92 23.20
N GLN A 28 -11.36 -6.87 22.24
CA GLN A 28 -10.78 -5.64 21.67
C GLN A 28 -11.54 -5.18 20.41
N GLY A 29 -12.64 -5.85 20.06
CA GLY A 29 -13.46 -5.51 18.90
C GLY A 29 -12.82 -5.83 17.55
N TRP A 30 -11.77 -6.66 17.50
CA TRP A 30 -11.11 -7.02 16.24
C TRP A 30 -12.02 -7.87 15.35
N MET A 31 -12.57 -8.94 15.93
CA MET A 31 -13.40 -9.92 15.24
C MET A 31 -14.20 -10.71 16.28
N LYS A 32 -15.46 -11.04 15.98
CA LYS A 32 -16.30 -11.92 16.81
C LYS A 32 -16.92 -13.00 15.93
N ARG A 33 -17.29 -14.13 16.51
CA ARG A 33 -18.10 -15.13 15.83
C ARG A 33 -19.56 -14.93 16.22
N GLU A 34 -20.43 -14.80 15.23
CA GLU A 34 -21.88 -14.63 15.40
C GLU A 34 -22.59 -15.58 14.44
N GLY A 35 -23.11 -16.69 14.98
CA GLY A 35 -23.69 -17.77 14.18
C GLY A 35 -22.71 -18.36 13.17
N GLU A 36 -23.06 -18.25 11.89
CA GLU A 36 -22.28 -18.73 10.75
C GLU A 36 -21.25 -17.72 10.22
N TYR A 37 -21.16 -16.54 10.84
CA TYR A 37 -20.30 -15.45 10.41
C TYR A 37 -19.19 -15.14 11.40
N PHE A 38 -18.08 -14.65 10.88
CA PHE A 38 -17.24 -13.71 11.62
C PHE A 38 -17.71 -12.29 11.33
N THR A 39 -17.88 -11.48 12.38
CA THR A 39 -18.19 -10.05 12.30
C THR A 39 -16.96 -9.23 12.68
N PHE A 40 -16.83 -8.05 12.08
CA PHE A 40 -15.71 -7.12 12.26
C PHE A 40 -16.25 -5.77 12.75
N PRO A 41 -16.34 -5.58 14.08
CA PRO A 41 -16.81 -4.32 14.67
C PRO A 41 -15.93 -3.10 14.36
N GLY A 42 -14.75 -3.31 13.76
CA GLY A 42 -13.81 -2.25 13.42
C GLY A 42 -12.86 -1.87 14.56
N GLY A 43 -12.92 -2.56 15.70
CA GLY A 43 -12.03 -2.34 16.84
C GLY A 43 -10.59 -2.75 16.57
N GLY A 44 -9.69 -2.26 17.42
CA GLY A 44 -8.26 -2.52 17.40
C GLY A 44 -7.65 -2.31 18.77
N THR A 45 -6.44 -2.82 19.00
CA THR A 45 -5.77 -2.68 20.31
C THR A 45 -5.54 -1.21 20.69
N MET A 46 -5.27 -0.35 19.70
CA MET A 46 -5.08 1.09 19.91
C MET A 46 -6.33 1.93 19.66
N PHE A 47 -7.41 1.31 19.20
CA PHE A 47 -8.67 1.99 18.93
C PHE A 47 -9.83 1.07 19.36
N PRO A 48 -9.99 0.84 20.68
CA PRO A 48 -11.03 -0.04 21.20
C PRO A 48 -12.45 0.48 20.90
N GLY A 49 -12.62 1.80 20.73
CA GLY A 49 -13.86 2.44 20.28
C GLY A 49 -14.16 2.30 18.79
N GLY A 50 -13.28 1.63 18.03
CA GLY A 50 -13.44 1.40 16.60
C GLY A 50 -12.58 2.32 15.72
N ALA A 51 -12.26 1.83 14.51
CA ALA A 51 -11.44 2.54 13.53
C ALA A 51 -12.07 3.86 13.06
N GLY A 52 -13.41 3.98 13.08
CA GLY A 52 -14.11 5.23 12.74
C GLY A 52 -13.74 6.39 13.66
N GLN A 53 -13.93 6.22 14.97
CA GLN A 53 -13.57 7.23 15.97
C GLN A 53 -12.06 7.56 15.93
N TYR A 54 -11.23 6.54 15.66
CA TYR A 54 -9.78 6.76 15.50
C TYR A 54 -9.46 7.62 14.27
N ILE A 55 -10.12 7.37 13.13
CA ILE A 55 -9.96 8.19 11.91
C ILE A 55 -10.50 9.61 12.13
N GLU A 56 -11.61 9.79 12.85
CA GLU A 56 -12.13 11.11 13.23
C GLU A 56 -11.12 11.88 14.08
N LYS A 57 -10.49 11.21 15.06
CA LYS A 57 -9.41 11.78 15.86
C LYS A 57 -8.20 12.19 15.01
N LEU A 58 -7.75 11.32 14.10
CA LEU A 58 -6.65 11.66 13.18
C LEU A 58 -7.01 12.83 12.26
N SER A 59 -8.27 12.95 11.86
CA SER A 59 -8.75 14.02 10.95
C SER A 59 -8.63 15.42 11.56
N GLN A 60 -8.43 15.53 12.88
CA GLN A 60 -8.14 16.80 13.55
C GLN A 60 -6.72 17.32 13.23
N TYR A 61 -5.81 16.43 12.83
CA TYR A 61 -4.40 16.73 12.60
C TYR A 61 -3.98 16.60 11.14
N ILE A 62 -4.64 15.72 10.37
CA ILE A 62 -4.27 15.41 8.98
C ILE A 62 -5.48 15.46 8.04
N PRO A 63 -5.31 15.89 6.77
CA PRO A 63 -6.41 16.09 5.83
C PRO A 63 -6.88 14.76 5.21
N LEU A 64 -7.58 13.94 5.99
CA LEU A 64 -8.14 12.65 5.56
C LEU A 64 -9.36 12.80 4.62
N SER A 65 -9.89 14.01 4.47
CA SER A 65 -10.96 14.35 3.53
C SER A 65 -10.49 15.32 2.45
N GLY A 66 -11.28 15.47 1.37
CA GLY A 66 -11.00 16.43 0.30
C GLY A 66 -9.90 16.01 -0.70
N GLY A 67 -9.58 14.71 -0.75
CA GLY A 67 -8.75 14.12 -1.83
C GLY A 67 -7.26 14.48 -1.79
N THR A 68 -6.79 15.15 -0.73
CA THR A 68 -5.35 15.47 -0.56
C THR A 68 -4.55 14.19 -0.33
N LEU A 69 -5.02 13.35 0.59
CA LEU A 69 -4.49 12.00 0.80
C LEU A 69 -5.31 11.01 -0.04
N ARG A 70 -4.64 10.08 -0.73
CA ARG A 70 -5.32 9.06 -1.54
C ARG A 70 -4.72 7.68 -1.38
N THR A 71 -3.41 7.54 -1.29
CA THR A 71 -2.74 6.23 -1.11
C THR A 71 -2.16 6.12 0.29
N ALA A 72 -2.46 5.02 0.99
CA ALA A 72 -1.92 4.74 2.31
C ALA A 72 -1.28 3.35 2.38
N LEU A 73 -0.28 3.18 3.25
CA LEU A 73 0.29 1.89 3.59
C LEU A 73 0.01 1.60 5.07
N ASP A 74 -0.77 0.55 5.34
CA ASP A 74 -1.14 0.12 6.69
C ASP A 74 -0.24 -1.06 7.11
N MET A 75 0.78 -0.75 7.91
CA MET A 75 1.83 -1.68 8.33
C MET A 75 1.41 -2.45 9.57
N GLY A 76 1.49 -3.78 9.53
CA GLY A 76 1.07 -4.63 10.65
C GLY A 76 -0.44 -4.51 10.91
N CYS A 77 -1.23 -4.49 9.85
CA CYS A 77 -2.64 -4.07 9.83
C CYS A 77 -3.64 -4.93 10.63
N GLY A 78 -3.21 -6.08 11.17
CA GLY A 78 -4.13 -7.07 11.74
C GLY A 78 -5.17 -7.49 10.71
N VAL A 79 -6.46 -7.37 11.05
CA VAL A 79 -7.58 -7.66 10.12
C VAL A 79 -7.89 -6.51 9.14
N ALA A 80 -7.07 -5.45 9.10
CA ALA A 80 -7.20 -4.27 8.23
C ALA A 80 -8.46 -3.42 8.47
N SER A 81 -8.88 -3.27 9.73
CA SER A 81 -10.01 -2.39 10.10
C SER A 81 -9.76 -0.92 9.75
N PHE A 82 -8.53 -0.43 9.94
CA PHE A 82 -8.13 0.92 9.57
C PHE A 82 -8.27 1.13 8.05
N GLY A 83 -7.61 0.28 7.26
CA GLY A 83 -7.68 0.35 5.81
C GLY A 83 -9.09 0.18 5.23
N GLY A 84 -9.89 -0.72 5.79
CA GLY A 84 -11.29 -0.90 5.38
C GLY A 84 -12.16 0.34 5.67
N THR A 85 -11.91 1.04 6.77
CA THR A 85 -12.67 2.25 7.12
C THR A 85 -12.29 3.45 6.25
N LEU A 86 -11.01 3.55 5.86
CA LEU A 86 -10.50 4.60 4.97
C LEU A 86 -11.11 4.57 3.56
N LEU A 87 -11.67 3.44 3.12
CA LEU A 87 -12.40 3.36 1.84
C LEU A 87 -13.54 4.37 1.77
N SER A 88 -14.23 4.62 2.89
CA SER A 88 -15.31 5.63 2.98
C SER A 88 -14.82 7.06 2.79
N GLN A 89 -13.54 7.32 3.05
CA GLN A 89 -12.88 8.61 2.85
C GLN A 89 -12.26 8.74 1.45
N GLY A 90 -12.45 7.73 0.58
CA GLY A 90 -11.82 7.70 -0.73
C GLY A 90 -10.30 7.50 -0.65
N ILE A 91 -9.77 6.92 0.43
CA ILE A 91 -8.35 6.59 0.59
C ILE A 91 -8.16 5.09 0.40
N LEU A 92 -7.28 4.71 -0.53
CA LEU A 92 -6.89 3.33 -0.76
C LEU A 92 -5.69 2.99 0.13
N ALA A 93 -5.98 2.30 1.22
CA ALA A 93 -4.96 1.75 2.10
C ALA A 93 -4.59 0.33 1.65
N LEU A 94 -3.34 0.16 1.23
CA LEU A 94 -2.76 -1.16 1.02
C LEU A 94 -2.23 -1.68 2.35
N SER A 95 -2.78 -2.78 2.83
CA SER A 95 -2.50 -3.32 4.16
C SER A 95 -1.54 -4.51 4.08
N PHE A 96 -0.56 -4.61 4.98
CA PHE A 96 0.28 -5.81 5.04
C PHE A 96 0.64 -6.24 6.45
N ALA A 97 0.87 -7.54 6.58
CA ALA A 97 1.36 -8.17 7.79
C ALA A 97 2.06 -9.50 7.42
N PRO A 98 3.03 -9.95 8.24
CA PRO A 98 3.63 -11.27 8.08
C PRO A 98 2.60 -12.37 8.39
N ARG A 99 2.92 -13.60 7.97
CA ARG A 99 2.27 -14.78 8.55
C ARG A 99 2.79 -14.97 9.97
N ASP A 100 2.01 -14.54 10.95
CA ASP A 100 2.36 -14.63 12.36
C ASP A 100 1.70 -15.85 13.04
N SER A 101 1.78 -15.92 14.37
CA SER A 101 1.13 -16.99 15.15
C SER A 101 -0.40 -17.03 15.03
N HIS A 102 -1.03 -15.98 14.50
CA HIS A 102 -2.46 -15.90 14.20
C HIS A 102 -2.78 -16.36 12.76
N LYS A 103 -1.75 -16.74 11.98
CA LYS A 103 -1.75 -17.42 10.65
C LYS A 103 -2.48 -16.73 9.48
N SER A 104 -3.60 -16.05 9.71
CA SER A 104 -4.56 -15.70 8.64
C SER A 104 -5.08 -14.25 8.71
N GLN A 105 -4.38 -13.33 9.39
CA GLN A 105 -4.80 -11.91 9.50
C GLN A 105 -5.09 -11.27 8.15
N ILE A 106 -4.17 -11.41 7.19
CA ILE A 106 -4.32 -10.90 5.83
C ILE A 106 -5.43 -11.62 5.08
N GLN A 107 -5.62 -12.93 5.30
CA GLN A 107 -6.71 -13.66 4.66
C GLN A 107 -8.09 -13.13 5.10
N PHE A 108 -8.26 -12.76 6.38
CA PHE A 108 -9.49 -12.10 6.84
C PHE A 108 -9.70 -10.74 6.14
N ALA A 109 -8.66 -9.93 5.99
CA ALA A 109 -8.75 -8.66 5.27
C ALA A 109 -9.18 -8.87 3.80
N LEU A 110 -8.61 -9.87 3.13
CA LEU A 110 -8.92 -10.20 1.73
C LEU A 110 -10.34 -10.77 1.56
N GLU A 111 -10.77 -11.67 2.45
CA GLU A 111 -12.14 -12.21 2.47
C GLU A 111 -13.20 -11.12 2.76
N ARG A 112 -12.81 -10.00 3.38
CA ARG A 112 -13.67 -8.81 3.54
C ARG A 112 -13.71 -7.93 2.29
N GLY A 113 -12.73 -8.05 1.40
CA GLY A 113 -12.55 -7.20 0.21
C GLY A 113 -11.62 -6.00 0.43
N VAL A 114 -10.86 -5.95 1.52
CA VAL A 114 -9.93 -4.85 1.82
C VAL A 114 -8.59 -5.07 1.09
N PRO A 115 -7.96 -4.04 0.49
CA PRO A 115 -6.67 -4.20 -0.16
C PRO A 115 -5.60 -4.64 0.83
N ALA A 116 -5.10 -5.86 0.66
CA ALA A 116 -4.09 -6.43 1.54
C ALA A 116 -3.19 -7.45 0.84
N PHE A 117 -2.00 -7.68 1.38
CA PHE A 117 -1.08 -8.70 0.91
C PHE A 117 -0.13 -9.15 2.03
N VAL A 118 0.52 -10.30 1.84
CA VAL A 118 1.47 -10.84 2.82
C VAL A 118 2.84 -10.22 2.55
N ALA A 119 3.37 -9.50 3.52
CA ALA A 119 4.73 -8.96 3.48
C ALA A 119 5.26 -8.70 4.87
N MET A 120 6.56 -8.45 4.96
CA MET A 120 7.22 -8.00 6.17
C MET A 120 8.40 -7.10 5.82
N LEU A 121 8.71 -6.16 6.71
CA LEU A 121 9.99 -5.46 6.66
C LEU A 121 11.08 -6.44 7.12
N GLY A 122 11.97 -6.79 6.21
CA GLY A 122 13.04 -7.77 6.41
C GLY A 122 14.36 -7.25 5.88
N THR A 123 15.05 -8.04 5.07
CA THR A 123 16.36 -7.69 4.50
C THR A 123 16.27 -7.07 3.10
N ARG A 124 15.07 -6.96 2.54
CA ARG A 124 14.79 -6.44 1.19
C ARG A 124 13.83 -5.25 1.29
N ARG A 125 13.93 -4.32 0.33
CA ARG A 125 12.93 -3.26 0.12
C ARG A 125 11.54 -3.88 -0.05
N LEU A 126 10.51 -3.20 0.43
CA LEU A 126 9.14 -3.54 0.05
C LEU A 126 8.97 -3.30 -1.45
N PRO A 127 8.14 -4.08 -2.17
CA PRO A 127 8.05 -4.09 -3.63
C PRO A 127 7.28 -2.89 -4.20
N PHE A 128 7.58 -1.69 -3.69
CA PHE A 128 6.98 -0.43 -4.06
C PHE A 128 8.07 0.57 -4.47
N PRO A 129 7.78 1.47 -5.43
CA PRO A 129 8.69 2.53 -5.80
C PRO A 129 8.81 3.56 -4.69
N ALA A 130 9.83 4.41 -4.76
CA ALA A 130 9.97 5.50 -3.81
C ALA A 130 8.82 6.52 -3.98
N PHE A 131 8.43 7.15 -2.88
CA PHE A 131 7.43 8.22 -2.86
C PHE A 131 6.08 7.77 -3.45
N SER A 132 5.58 6.63 -2.97
CA SER A 132 4.34 5.97 -3.43
C SER A 132 3.11 6.34 -2.60
N PHE A 133 3.31 6.52 -1.29
CA PHE A 133 2.20 6.67 -0.34
C PHE A 133 2.12 8.10 0.19
N ASP A 134 0.89 8.57 0.36
CA ASP A 134 0.55 9.85 0.96
C ASP A 134 0.52 9.75 2.51
N LEU A 135 0.17 8.57 3.02
CA LEU A 135 0.04 8.25 4.44
C LEU A 135 0.68 6.90 4.78
N MET A 136 1.53 6.88 5.79
CA MET A 136 2.07 5.67 6.43
C MET A 136 1.43 5.49 7.79
N HIS A 137 0.87 4.32 8.06
CA HIS A 137 0.22 4.02 9.33
C HIS A 137 0.78 2.75 9.96
N CYS A 138 1.04 2.78 11.26
CA CYS A 138 1.35 1.62 12.08
C CYS A 138 0.57 1.72 13.40
N SER A 139 -0.19 0.68 13.72
CA SER A 139 -0.87 0.55 15.01
C SER A 139 -0.47 -0.74 15.69
N ARG A 140 0.41 -0.65 16.68
CA ARG A 140 1.08 -1.80 17.33
C ARG A 140 1.60 -2.83 16.33
N CYS A 141 2.22 -2.36 15.25
CA CYS A 141 2.68 -3.19 14.14
C CYS A 141 3.90 -4.07 14.48
N LEU A 142 4.50 -3.89 15.68
CA LEU A 142 5.70 -4.60 16.15
C LEU A 142 6.93 -4.42 15.24
N ILE A 143 6.95 -3.37 14.42
CA ILE A 143 8.11 -3.00 13.60
C ILE A 143 9.09 -2.24 14.49
N PRO A 144 10.32 -2.73 14.69
CA PRO A 144 11.31 -2.03 15.51
C PRO A 144 11.99 -0.94 14.67
N PHE A 145 11.31 0.19 14.46
CA PHE A 145 11.72 1.23 13.50
C PHE A 145 13.18 1.73 13.66
N THR A 146 13.69 1.76 14.89
CA THR A 146 15.05 2.21 15.22
C THR A 146 16.12 1.12 15.06
N ALA A 147 15.73 -0.14 14.87
CA ALA A 147 16.66 -1.26 14.75
C ALA A 147 17.54 -1.16 13.50
N TYR A 148 18.71 -1.81 13.57
CA TYR A 148 19.68 -1.88 12.48
C TYR A 148 20.05 -0.49 11.93
N ASN A 149 20.36 0.47 12.79
CA ASN A 149 20.63 1.86 12.41
C ASN A 149 19.45 2.49 11.66
N ALA A 150 18.25 2.34 12.22
CA ALA A 150 17.00 2.90 11.69
C ALA A 150 16.63 2.44 10.26
N THR A 151 17.18 1.32 9.76
CA THR A 151 16.97 0.89 8.36
C THR A 151 15.48 0.69 8.03
N TYR A 152 14.66 0.26 8.99
CA TYR A 152 13.21 0.15 8.78
C TYR A 152 12.52 1.50 8.67
N PHE A 153 12.92 2.50 9.47
CA PHE A 153 12.43 3.86 9.30
C PHE A 153 12.87 4.46 7.96
N ILE A 154 14.11 4.19 7.51
CA ILE A 154 14.62 4.62 6.20
C ILE A 154 13.76 4.05 5.06
N GLU A 155 13.30 2.81 5.16
CA GLU A 155 12.41 2.24 4.15
C GLU A 155 11.02 2.88 4.16
N VAL A 156 10.47 3.18 5.35
CA VAL A 156 9.24 3.98 5.46
C VAL A 156 9.44 5.36 4.83
N ASP A 157 10.58 5.98 5.08
CA ASP A 157 10.93 7.27 4.51
C ASP A 157 11.00 7.20 2.98
N ARG A 158 11.72 6.21 2.41
CA ARG A 158 11.82 6.02 0.96
C ARG A 158 10.45 5.95 0.30
N LEU A 159 9.49 5.28 0.94
CA LEU A 159 8.16 5.04 0.40
C LEU A 159 7.17 6.19 0.60
N LEU A 160 7.34 6.98 1.67
CA LEU A 160 6.49 8.13 1.99
C LEU A 160 6.85 9.33 1.12
N ARG A 161 5.84 9.92 0.48
CA ARG A 161 6.01 11.15 -0.30
C ARG A 161 6.44 12.33 0.56
N PRO A 162 7.29 13.24 0.04
CA PRO A 162 7.52 14.53 0.67
C PRO A 162 6.19 15.25 0.92
N GLY A 163 6.01 15.82 2.11
CA GLY A 163 4.74 16.41 2.57
C GLY A 163 3.70 15.40 3.07
N GLY A 164 3.97 14.09 3.01
CA GLY A 164 3.11 13.03 3.53
C GLY A 164 3.24 12.82 5.02
N TYR A 165 2.36 11.98 5.56
CA TYR A 165 2.22 11.79 7.00
C TYR A 165 2.62 10.39 7.45
N LEU A 166 3.30 10.30 8.59
CA LEU A 166 3.60 9.06 9.29
C LEU A 166 2.86 9.07 10.63
N VAL A 167 1.99 8.07 10.83
CA VAL A 167 1.22 7.87 12.05
C VAL A 167 1.67 6.57 12.72
N ILE A 168 2.13 6.66 13.97
CA ILE A 168 2.48 5.50 14.79
C ILE A 168 1.65 5.53 16.06
N SER A 169 0.94 4.43 16.34
CA SER A 169 0.12 4.26 17.53
C SER A 169 0.53 3.02 18.34
N GLY A 170 0.75 3.20 19.63
CA GLY A 170 1.20 2.17 20.57
C GLY A 170 2.68 2.30 20.95
N PRO A 171 3.27 1.28 21.58
CA PRO A 171 4.66 1.35 22.02
C PRO A 171 5.62 1.63 20.84
N PRO A 172 6.63 2.49 21.03
CA PRO A 172 7.04 3.10 22.30
C PRO A 172 6.36 4.45 22.64
N VAL A 173 5.42 4.95 21.82
CA VAL A 173 4.85 6.30 21.94
C VAL A 173 4.20 6.52 23.32
N GLN A 174 4.80 7.40 24.13
CA GLN A 174 4.40 7.67 25.53
C GLN A 174 4.10 6.39 26.33
N TRP A 175 4.88 5.33 26.11
CA TRP A 175 4.62 4.04 26.71
C TRP A 175 5.45 3.84 28.00
N PRO A 176 4.84 3.47 29.14
CA PRO A 176 5.57 3.30 30.40
C PRO A 176 6.73 2.31 30.25
N LYS A 177 7.90 2.67 30.80
CA LYS A 177 9.14 1.87 30.77
C LYS A 177 9.73 1.69 29.36
N GLN A 178 9.37 2.53 28.40
CA GLN A 178 9.97 2.57 27.06
C GLN A 178 10.42 3.98 26.68
N ASP A 179 10.81 4.78 27.69
CA ASP A 179 11.23 6.18 27.51
C ASP A 179 12.43 6.29 26.58
N LYS A 180 13.34 5.31 26.63
CA LYS A 180 14.51 5.24 25.74
C LYS A 180 14.10 4.96 24.31
N GLU A 181 13.31 3.92 24.06
CA GLU A 181 12.84 3.57 22.72
C GLU A 181 12.00 4.69 22.11
N TRP A 182 11.25 5.42 22.93
CA TRP A 182 10.52 6.61 22.51
C TRP A 182 11.44 7.77 22.14
N ALA A 183 12.48 8.03 22.94
CA ALA A 183 13.50 9.02 22.63
C ALA A 183 14.26 8.68 21.34
N ASP A 184 14.64 7.41 21.15
CA ASP A 184 15.33 6.92 19.97
C ASP A 184 14.46 7.09 18.71
N LEU A 185 13.16 6.75 18.79
CA LEU A 185 12.23 6.92 17.68
C LEU A 185 12.07 8.40 17.28
N GLN A 186 11.95 9.29 18.27
CA GLN A 186 11.91 10.74 18.01
C GLN A 186 13.24 11.27 17.46
N ALA A 187 14.37 10.72 17.90
CA ALA A 187 15.69 11.13 17.42
C ALA A 187 15.89 10.74 15.95
N VAL A 188 15.44 9.55 15.53
CA VAL A 188 15.43 9.16 14.10
C VAL A 188 14.54 10.08 13.26
N ALA A 189 13.31 10.35 13.72
CA ALA A 189 12.40 11.25 13.00
C ALA A 189 13.00 12.66 12.86
N ARG A 190 13.60 13.21 13.92
CA ARG A 190 14.32 14.50 13.89
C ARG A 190 15.54 14.48 12.96
N ALA A 191 16.29 13.38 12.93
CA ALA A 191 17.46 13.23 12.06
C ALA A 191 17.09 13.24 10.56
N LEU A 192 15.86 12.87 10.22
CA LEU A 192 15.27 12.97 8.88
C LEU A 192 14.38 14.22 8.72
N CYS A 193 14.44 15.15 9.67
CA CYS A 193 13.68 16.40 9.73
C CYS A 193 12.17 16.26 9.57
N TYR A 194 11.60 15.18 10.08
CA TYR A 194 10.16 15.06 10.20
C TYR A 194 9.63 16.14 11.15
N GLU A 195 8.64 16.90 10.69
CA GLU A 195 7.91 17.86 11.50
C GLU A 195 6.97 17.10 12.44
N LEU A 196 7.08 17.33 13.75
CA LEU A 196 6.16 16.75 14.73
C LEU A 196 4.84 17.54 14.69
N ILE A 197 3.77 16.90 14.23
CA ILE A 197 2.44 17.50 14.14
C ILE A 197 1.70 17.36 15.47
N ALA A 198 1.71 16.17 16.05
CA ALA A 198 1.01 15.90 17.30
C ALA A 198 1.58 14.68 18.02
N VAL A 199 1.52 14.73 19.36
CA VAL A 199 1.55 13.54 20.23
C VAL A 199 0.28 13.57 21.05
N ASP A 200 -0.62 12.63 20.78
CA ASP A 200 -1.93 12.52 21.45
C ASP A 200 -2.08 11.13 22.07
N GLY A 201 -1.86 11.07 23.39
CA GLY A 201 -1.72 9.83 24.14
C GLY A 201 -0.63 8.95 23.53
N ASN A 202 -0.97 7.71 23.20
CA ASN A 202 -0.03 6.77 22.58
C ASN A 202 0.00 6.86 21.04
N THR A 203 -0.36 8.00 20.45
CA THR A 203 -0.30 8.24 19.00
C THR A 203 0.60 9.42 18.69
N VAL A 204 1.54 9.23 17.78
CA VAL A 204 2.36 10.30 17.23
C VAL A 204 2.07 10.46 15.74
N ILE A 205 2.06 11.71 15.30
CA ILE A 205 1.88 12.10 13.91
C ILE A 205 3.06 12.99 13.52
N TRP A 206 3.77 12.57 12.47
CA TRP A 206 4.79 13.38 11.83
C TRP A 206 4.44 13.67 10.38
N LYS A 207 4.99 14.77 9.87
CA LYS A 207 4.95 15.13 8.45
C LYS A 207 6.36 15.11 7.88
N LYS A 208 6.52 14.42 6.75
CA LYS A 208 7.80 14.33 6.02
C LYS A 208 8.12 15.71 5.39
N PRO A 209 9.36 16.21 5.50
CA PRO A 209 9.74 17.49 4.90
C PRO A 209 9.58 17.48 3.37
N VAL A 210 9.41 18.68 2.80
CA VAL A 210 9.34 18.89 1.35
C VAL A 210 10.71 19.34 0.85
N GLY A 211 11.23 18.65 -0.18
CA GLY A 211 12.50 18.98 -0.82
C GLY A 211 13.74 18.55 -0.02
N ASP A 212 14.89 19.05 -0.46
CA ASP A 212 16.23 18.63 0.03
C ASP A 212 16.80 19.53 1.13
N SER A 213 15.97 20.40 1.72
CA SER A 213 16.43 21.38 2.72
C SER A 213 16.97 20.75 4.00
N CYS A 214 16.67 19.46 4.21
CA CYS A 214 17.26 18.65 5.26
C CYS A 214 18.09 17.53 4.65
N LEU A 215 19.41 17.71 4.67
CA LEU A 215 20.34 16.61 4.51
C LEU A 215 20.52 15.97 5.91
N PRO A 216 20.65 14.64 6.01
CA PRO A 216 21.03 14.02 7.27
C PRO A 216 22.33 14.68 7.71
N SER A 217 22.27 15.53 8.75
CA SER A 217 23.49 16.00 9.39
C SER A 217 24.22 14.78 9.93
N GLN A 218 25.55 14.87 10.07
CA GLN A 218 26.37 13.85 10.70
C GLN A 218 25.87 13.60 12.14
N ASN A 219 24.87 12.74 12.29
CA ASN A 219 24.13 12.48 13.52
C ASN A 219 24.53 11.12 14.09
N GLU A 220 24.21 10.89 15.37
CA GLU A 220 24.54 9.67 16.14
C GLU A 220 24.13 8.33 15.47
N PHE A 221 23.19 8.35 14.51
CA PHE A 221 22.71 7.17 13.80
C PHE A 221 23.56 6.75 12.58
N GLY A 222 24.55 7.56 12.17
CA GLY A 222 25.38 7.27 10.99
C GLY A 222 24.59 7.20 9.69
N LEU A 223 23.58 8.08 9.53
CA LEU A 223 22.75 8.14 8.34
C LEU A 223 23.53 8.79 7.19
N GLU A 224 23.78 8.02 6.13
CA GLU A 224 24.42 8.49 4.91
C GLU A 224 23.38 8.69 3.80
N LEU A 225 23.74 9.45 2.77
CA LEU A 225 22.90 9.61 1.57
C LEU A 225 23.19 8.49 0.58
N CYS A 226 22.16 8.00 -0.10
CA CYS A 226 22.35 7.02 -1.16
C CYS A 226 23.08 7.65 -2.36
N ASP A 227 23.81 6.81 -3.10
CA ASP A 227 24.41 7.19 -4.37
C ASP A 227 23.32 7.62 -5.36
N GLU A 228 23.50 8.78 -6.00
CA GLU A 228 22.54 9.34 -6.96
C GLU A 228 22.38 8.50 -8.23
N SER A 229 23.33 7.61 -8.52
CA SER A 229 23.25 6.66 -9.61
C SER A 229 22.30 5.48 -9.33
N GLU A 230 21.94 5.21 -8.07
CA GLU A 230 21.03 4.14 -7.71
C GLU A 230 19.56 4.58 -7.81
N PRO A 231 18.73 3.95 -8.66
CA PRO A 231 17.33 4.34 -8.77
C PRO A 231 16.57 4.09 -7.46
N PRO A 232 15.91 5.10 -6.87
CA PRO A 232 15.21 4.92 -5.60
C PRO A 232 13.96 4.04 -5.71
N SER A 233 13.43 3.91 -6.92
CA SER A 233 12.25 3.12 -7.25
C SER A 233 12.54 1.63 -7.52
N ASP A 234 13.80 1.23 -7.58
CA ASP A 234 14.18 -0.17 -7.71
C ASP A 234 13.90 -0.90 -6.40
N ALA A 235 13.00 -1.89 -6.43
CA ALA A 235 12.52 -2.51 -5.20
C ALA A 235 12.36 -4.04 -5.29
N TRP A 236 12.20 -4.61 -6.49
CA TRP A 236 12.09 -6.07 -6.63
C TRP A 236 13.43 -6.75 -6.35
N TYR A 237 13.49 -7.52 -5.26
CA TYR A 237 14.71 -8.18 -4.76
C TYR A 237 15.89 -7.26 -4.48
N TYR A 238 15.61 -5.98 -4.31
CA TYR A 238 16.59 -5.01 -3.90
C TYR A 238 16.83 -5.12 -2.39
N LYS A 239 18.09 -5.18 -1.97
CA LYS A 239 18.42 -5.24 -0.54
C LYS A 239 18.02 -3.92 0.15
N LEU A 240 17.60 -4.03 1.40
CA LEU A 240 17.35 -2.86 2.22
C LEU A 240 18.65 -2.07 2.38
N LYS A 241 18.58 -0.74 2.26
CA LYS A 241 19.74 0.14 2.25
C LYS A 241 19.82 0.93 3.55
N LYS A 242 21.04 1.14 4.04
CA LYS A 242 21.34 1.95 5.23
C LYS A 242 21.60 3.42 4.88
N CYS A 243 21.02 3.89 3.78
CA CYS A 243 21.22 5.24 3.26
C CYS A 243 19.87 5.88 2.97
N VAL A 244 19.80 7.21 3.11
CA VAL A 244 18.62 8.02 2.91
C VAL A 244 18.56 8.46 1.46
N THR A 245 17.41 8.25 0.83
CA THR A 245 17.15 8.68 -0.54
C THR A 245 16.84 10.18 -0.57
N ARG A 246 17.58 10.97 -1.35
CA ARG A 246 17.21 12.37 -1.57
C ARG A 246 15.92 12.45 -2.39
N PRO A 247 14.97 13.33 -2.04
CA PRO A 247 13.87 13.65 -2.93
C PRO A 247 14.34 13.99 -4.35
N SER A 248 15.35 14.86 -4.52
CA SER A 248 15.87 15.20 -5.86
C SER A 248 16.37 14.01 -6.70
N SER A 249 16.72 12.86 -6.10
CA SER A 249 17.14 11.66 -6.83
C SER A 249 16.01 11.03 -7.66
N ALA A 250 14.73 11.30 -7.33
CA ALA A 250 13.62 10.96 -8.21
C ALA A 250 13.27 12.15 -9.11
N LYS A 251 13.22 11.91 -10.42
CA LYS A 251 12.83 12.93 -11.41
C LYS A 251 11.32 13.15 -11.40
N GLY A 252 10.89 14.40 -11.53
CA GLY A 252 9.48 14.80 -11.64
C GLY A 252 8.86 15.29 -10.33
N GLU A 253 7.64 15.79 -10.41
CA GLU A 253 6.81 16.22 -9.30
C GLU A 253 5.98 15.06 -8.75
N TYR A 254 6.17 14.75 -7.46
CA TYR A 254 5.46 13.67 -6.76
C TYR A 254 5.16 14.01 -5.29
N ALA A 255 5.55 15.21 -4.83
CA ALA A 255 5.30 15.67 -3.47
C ALA A 255 3.82 16.01 -3.27
N LEU A 256 3.33 15.81 -2.05
CA LEU A 256 1.98 16.26 -1.70
C LEU A 256 1.90 17.78 -1.73
N GLY A 257 0.89 18.29 -2.43
CA GLY A 257 0.73 19.73 -2.71
C GLY A 257 1.18 20.14 -4.12
N THR A 258 2.09 19.39 -4.75
CA THR A 258 2.44 19.60 -6.18
C THR A 258 1.65 18.67 -7.09
N ILE A 259 1.48 17.40 -6.69
CA ILE A 259 0.57 16.49 -7.39
C ILE A 259 -0.87 16.95 -7.25
N ALA A 260 -1.68 16.67 -8.28
CA ALA A 260 -3.11 16.95 -8.22
C ALA A 260 -3.79 16.15 -7.11
N LYS A 261 -4.90 16.68 -6.59
CA LYS A 261 -5.73 15.96 -5.62
C LYS A 261 -6.49 14.84 -6.32
N TRP A 262 -7.08 13.96 -5.51
CA TRP A 262 -8.06 12.99 -5.99
C TRP A 262 -9.41 13.69 -6.18
N PRO A 263 -10.14 13.46 -7.29
CA PRO A 263 -9.87 12.47 -8.35
C PRO A 263 -9.04 12.96 -9.54
N GLU A 264 -8.65 14.24 -9.61
CA GLU A 264 -8.01 14.83 -10.79
C GLU A 264 -6.68 14.15 -11.17
N ARG A 265 -5.92 13.68 -10.17
CA ARG A 265 -4.64 12.97 -10.42
C ARG A 265 -4.80 11.67 -11.20
N LEU A 266 -5.99 11.06 -11.24
CA LEU A 266 -6.23 9.82 -11.97
C LEU A 266 -5.95 9.93 -13.47
N THR A 267 -6.30 11.07 -14.05
CA THR A 267 -6.23 11.34 -15.50
C THR A 267 -5.14 12.33 -15.86
N LYS A 268 -4.67 13.16 -14.90
CA LYS A 268 -3.54 14.06 -15.11
C LYS A 268 -2.28 13.24 -15.40
N VAL A 269 -1.58 13.58 -16.50
CA VAL A 269 -0.32 12.93 -16.87
C VAL A 269 0.73 13.20 -15.79
N PRO A 270 1.26 12.17 -15.11
CA PRO A 270 2.29 12.37 -14.10
C PRO A 270 3.62 12.73 -14.75
N SER A 271 4.36 13.67 -14.16
CA SER A 271 5.71 14.02 -14.62
C SER A 271 6.69 12.85 -14.56
N ARG A 272 6.45 11.86 -13.68
CA ARG A 272 7.28 10.64 -13.60
C ARG A 272 7.10 9.68 -14.77
N ALA A 273 6.11 9.91 -15.64
CA ALA A 273 5.93 9.11 -16.87
C ALA A 273 7.11 9.25 -17.86
N ILE A 274 8.03 10.20 -17.66
CA ILE A 274 9.29 10.31 -18.40
C ILE A 274 10.28 9.16 -18.18
N VAL A 275 9.94 8.17 -17.34
CA VAL A 275 10.69 6.91 -17.16
C VAL A 275 10.99 6.19 -18.48
N MET A 276 10.25 6.51 -19.55
CA MET A 276 10.53 6.05 -20.90
C MET A 276 10.47 7.18 -21.93
N LYS A 277 11.15 6.97 -23.05
CA LYS A 277 11.12 7.89 -24.21
C LYS A 277 9.68 8.07 -24.68
N ASN A 278 9.27 9.33 -24.85
CA ASN A 278 7.90 9.73 -25.22
C ASN A 278 6.82 9.26 -24.21
N GLY A 279 7.19 9.03 -22.95
CA GLY A 279 6.30 8.42 -21.96
C GLY A 279 5.01 9.21 -21.68
N LEU A 280 5.02 10.54 -21.85
CA LEU A 280 3.82 11.37 -21.74
C LEU A 280 2.78 11.02 -22.82
N ASP A 281 3.21 10.91 -24.09
CA ASP A 281 2.33 10.53 -25.20
C ASP A 281 1.85 9.09 -25.06
N VAL A 282 2.74 8.20 -24.61
CA VAL A 282 2.41 6.78 -24.37
C VAL A 282 1.39 6.65 -23.24
N PHE A 283 1.49 7.46 -22.19
CA PHE A 283 0.51 7.50 -21.10
C PHE A 283 -0.88 7.86 -21.60
N GLU A 284 -1.00 8.91 -22.43
CA GLU A 284 -2.28 9.29 -23.00
C GLU A 284 -2.85 8.22 -23.93
N ALA A 285 -1.99 7.62 -24.76
CA ALA A 285 -2.37 6.53 -25.63
C ALA A 285 -2.86 5.30 -24.85
N ASP A 286 -2.19 4.96 -23.74
CA ASP A 286 -2.59 3.88 -22.83
C ASP A 286 -3.95 4.18 -22.17
N ALA A 287 -4.16 5.39 -21.65
CA ALA A 287 -5.44 5.81 -21.07
C ALA A 287 -6.59 5.71 -22.09
N ARG A 288 -6.40 6.25 -23.31
CA ARG A 288 -7.39 6.16 -24.39
C ARG A 288 -7.66 4.71 -24.81
N ARG A 289 -6.62 3.88 -24.89
CA ARG A 289 -6.73 2.47 -25.24
C ARG A 289 -7.56 1.70 -24.21
N TRP A 290 -7.27 1.87 -22.92
CA TRP A 290 -7.97 1.15 -21.87
C TRP A 290 -9.41 1.61 -21.67
N ALA A 291 -9.70 2.90 -21.80
CA ALA A 291 -11.07 3.39 -21.82
C ALA A 291 -11.92 2.67 -22.89
N ARG A 292 -11.40 2.55 -24.13
CA ARG A 292 -12.09 1.82 -25.21
C ARG A 292 -12.22 0.32 -24.94
N ARG A 293 -11.15 -0.32 -24.45
CA ARG A 293 -11.14 -1.77 -24.18
C ARG A 293 -12.10 -2.16 -23.07
N VAL A 294 -12.10 -1.41 -21.97
CA VAL A 294 -13.03 -1.67 -20.85
C VAL A 294 -14.48 -1.47 -21.30
N ALA A 295 -14.78 -0.44 -22.10
CA ALA A 295 -16.11 -0.27 -22.69
C ALA A 295 -16.50 -1.47 -23.57
N TYR A 296 -15.58 -1.96 -24.40
CA TYR A 296 -15.80 -3.16 -25.20
C TYR A 296 -16.01 -4.42 -24.35
N TYR A 297 -15.22 -4.62 -23.29
CA TYR A 297 -15.37 -5.74 -22.36
C TYR A 297 -16.74 -5.73 -21.68
N ARG A 298 -17.19 -4.57 -21.19
CA ARG A 298 -18.52 -4.41 -20.58
C ARG A 298 -19.62 -4.85 -21.54
N ASN A 299 -19.55 -4.40 -22.80
CA ASN A 299 -20.57 -4.71 -23.81
C ASN A 299 -20.52 -6.17 -24.27
N SER A 300 -19.32 -6.73 -24.46
CA SER A 300 -19.14 -8.04 -25.11
C SER A 300 -19.21 -9.20 -24.13
N LEU A 301 -18.79 -9.00 -22.88
CA LEU A 301 -18.74 -10.04 -21.85
C LEU A 301 -19.85 -9.89 -20.82
N ASN A 302 -20.73 -8.88 -20.97
CA ASN A 302 -21.76 -8.52 -20.00
C ASN A 302 -21.19 -8.41 -18.57
N LEU A 303 -19.99 -7.83 -18.44
CA LEU A 303 -19.26 -7.76 -17.18
C LEU A 303 -19.93 -6.77 -16.22
N ALA A 304 -20.65 -7.30 -15.24
CA ALA A 304 -21.16 -6.54 -14.11
C ALA A 304 -20.03 -6.31 -13.08
N LEU A 305 -19.15 -5.33 -13.32
CA LEU A 305 -18.12 -4.89 -12.36
C LEU A 305 -18.70 -4.04 -11.22
N LYS A 306 -19.95 -4.32 -10.83
CA LYS A 306 -20.68 -3.57 -9.80
C LYS A 306 -21.03 -4.48 -8.63
N PRO A 307 -21.22 -3.93 -7.42
CA PRO A 307 -21.69 -4.69 -6.28
C PRO A 307 -23.09 -5.22 -6.61
N PRO A 308 -23.47 -6.41 -6.15
CA PRO A 308 -22.72 -7.25 -5.20
C PRO A 308 -21.69 -8.20 -5.83
N ALA A 309 -21.50 -8.17 -7.15
CA ALA A 309 -20.80 -9.22 -7.89
C ALA A 309 -19.27 -9.17 -7.76
N VAL A 310 -18.69 -7.97 -7.64
CA VAL A 310 -17.23 -7.76 -7.64
C VAL A 310 -16.86 -6.74 -6.57
N ARG A 311 -15.81 -7.07 -5.80
CA ARG A 311 -15.16 -6.23 -4.79
C ARG A 311 -13.77 -5.79 -5.24
N ASN A 312 -13.04 -6.62 -5.98
CA ASN A 312 -11.68 -6.28 -6.41
C ASN A 312 -11.27 -6.94 -7.73
N VAL A 313 -10.22 -6.41 -8.34
CA VAL A 313 -9.61 -6.93 -9.58
C VAL A 313 -8.09 -6.97 -9.43
N MET A 314 -7.45 -7.98 -10.00
CA MET A 314 -6.00 -7.99 -10.21
C MET A 314 -5.71 -7.69 -11.67
N ASP A 315 -4.93 -6.65 -11.95
CA ASP A 315 -4.36 -6.42 -13.27
C ASP A 315 -2.91 -6.90 -13.28
N MET A 316 -2.67 -8.04 -13.93
CA MET A 316 -1.38 -8.72 -13.89
C MET A 316 -0.27 -7.99 -14.67
N ASN A 317 -0.63 -7.04 -15.53
CA ASN A 317 0.33 -6.36 -16.40
C ASN A 317 -0.07 -4.89 -16.61
N ALA A 318 -0.13 -4.15 -15.51
CA ALA A 318 -0.85 -2.87 -15.46
C ALA A 318 -0.17 -1.72 -16.20
N PHE A 319 1.14 -1.78 -16.43
CA PHE A 319 1.91 -0.72 -17.08
C PHE A 319 1.66 0.66 -16.43
N PHE A 320 0.93 1.59 -17.06
CA PHE A 320 0.58 2.89 -16.46
C PHE A 320 -0.73 2.87 -15.65
N GLY A 321 -1.32 1.71 -15.39
CA GLY A 321 -2.58 1.56 -14.65
C GLY A 321 -3.80 2.05 -15.43
N GLY A 322 -3.73 2.14 -16.76
CA GLY A 322 -4.84 2.64 -17.58
C GLY A 322 -6.11 1.78 -17.48
N PHE A 323 -5.98 0.47 -17.30
CA PHE A 323 -7.11 -0.43 -17.04
C PHE A 323 -7.84 -0.05 -15.74
N ALA A 324 -7.10 0.07 -14.63
CA ALA A 324 -7.68 0.48 -13.35
C ALA A 324 -8.29 1.89 -13.40
N ALA A 325 -7.67 2.82 -14.12
CA ALA A 325 -8.23 4.15 -14.32
C ALA A 325 -9.55 4.13 -15.09
N ALA A 326 -9.69 3.25 -16.08
CA ALA A 326 -10.94 3.06 -16.81
C ALA A 326 -12.06 2.41 -15.96
N LEU A 327 -11.70 1.79 -14.83
CA LEU A 327 -12.64 1.23 -13.85
C LEU A 327 -12.95 2.17 -12.68
N ALA A 328 -12.42 3.38 -12.64
CA ALA A 328 -12.53 4.24 -11.45
C ALA A 328 -13.97 4.68 -11.10
N SER A 329 -14.90 4.59 -12.05
CA SER A 329 -16.33 4.82 -11.80
C SER A 329 -17.03 3.63 -11.16
N ASP A 330 -16.41 2.45 -11.19
CA ASP A 330 -16.93 1.25 -10.56
C ASP A 330 -16.44 1.19 -9.10
N PRO A 331 -17.25 0.71 -8.16
CA PRO A 331 -16.89 0.65 -6.74
C PRO A 331 -16.04 -0.59 -6.41
N VAL A 332 -14.98 -0.77 -7.21
CA VAL A 332 -13.98 -1.83 -7.08
C VAL A 332 -12.59 -1.19 -7.04
N TRP A 333 -11.66 -1.84 -6.34
CA TRP A 333 -10.26 -1.46 -6.39
C TRP A 333 -9.47 -2.47 -7.21
N VAL A 334 -8.34 -2.02 -7.76
CA VAL A 334 -7.49 -2.84 -8.61
C VAL A 334 -6.09 -2.97 -8.01
N MET A 335 -5.62 -4.21 -7.83
CA MET A 335 -4.20 -4.49 -7.61
C MET A 335 -3.47 -4.36 -8.94
N ASN A 336 -2.75 -3.25 -9.15
CA ASN A 336 -1.98 -3.04 -10.35
C ASN A 336 -0.60 -3.70 -10.22
N VAL A 337 -0.35 -4.78 -10.95
CA VAL A 337 0.94 -5.47 -10.89
C VAL A 337 1.82 -5.03 -12.05
N ILE A 338 3.02 -4.57 -11.73
CA ILE A 338 4.05 -4.24 -12.71
C ILE A 338 5.08 -5.38 -12.70
N PRO A 339 5.23 -6.13 -13.81
CA PRO A 339 6.20 -7.20 -13.89
C PRO A 339 7.62 -6.67 -13.64
N ALA A 340 8.36 -7.28 -12.73
CA ALA A 340 9.66 -6.78 -12.26
C ALA A 340 10.75 -6.65 -13.34
N ARG A 341 10.55 -7.31 -14.49
CA ARG A 341 11.48 -7.29 -15.65
C ARG A 341 10.99 -6.38 -16.79
N LYS A 342 9.95 -5.58 -16.55
CA LYS A 342 9.43 -4.58 -17.49
C LYS A 342 9.82 -3.18 -17.04
N PRO A 343 9.61 -2.14 -17.89
CA PRO A 343 9.81 -0.76 -17.46
C PRO A 343 9.06 -0.48 -16.15
N LEU A 344 9.80 0.04 -15.17
CA LEU A 344 9.35 0.28 -13.81
C LEU A 344 8.40 1.49 -13.80
N THR A 345 7.12 1.22 -14.05
CA THR A 345 6.06 2.20 -14.28
C THR A 345 5.11 2.33 -13.07
N LEU A 346 5.44 1.66 -11.96
CA LEU A 346 4.59 1.62 -10.78
C LEU A 346 4.54 2.98 -10.06
N ASP A 347 5.59 3.79 -10.19
CA ASP A 347 5.64 5.18 -9.73
C ASP A 347 4.52 6.02 -10.36
N VAL A 348 4.30 5.86 -11.66
CA VAL A 348 3.21 6.51 -12.40
C VAL A 348 1.85 6.03 -11.89
N VAL A 349 1.69 4.74 -11.62
CA VAL A 349 0.44 4.19 -11.05
C VAL A 349 0.12 4.85 -9.70
N TYR A 350 1.11 5.01 -8.82
CA TYR A 350 0.91 5.69 -7.54
C TYR A 350 0.62 7.19 -7.72
N ASP A 351 1.22 7.87 -8.69
CA ASP A 351 0.91 9.27 -9.02
C ASP A 351 -0.54 9.45 -9.46
N ARG A 352 -1.11 8.46 -10.13
CA ARG A 352 -2.54 8.42 -10.48
C ARG A 352 -3.48 8.22 -9.29
N GLY A 353 -2.98 7.90 -8.10
CA GLY A 353 -3.86 7.58 -6.96
C GLY A 353 -4.38 6.16 -6.95
N LEU A 354 -3.66 5.27 -7.62
CA LEU A 354 -3.90 3.84 -7.63
C LEU A 354 -2.87 3.12 -6.75
N ILE A 355 -3.12 1.86 -6.44
CA ILE A 355 -2.23 1.00 -5.65
C ILE A 355 -1.72 -0.16 -6.50
N GLY A 356 -0.54 -0.68 -6.15
CA GLY A 356 0.07 -1.77 -6.90
C GLY A 356 1.39 -2.26 -6.33
N VAL A 357 1.94 -3.31 -6.94
CA VAL A 357 3.19 -3.97 -6.51
C VAL A 357 4.06 -4.33 -7.71
N TYR A 358 5.37 -4.34 -7.51
CA TYR A 358 6.27 -5.06 -8.40
C TYR A 358 6.17 -6.56 -8.11
N HIS A 359 6.19 -7.38 -9.17
CA HIS A 359 6.18 -8.83 -9.01
C HIS A 359 6.82 -9.56 -10.20
N ASP A 360 7.53 -10.67 -9.95
CA ASP A 360 7.90 -11.62 -11.00
C ASP A 360 6.91 -12.78 -11.02
N TRP A 361 6.13 -12.85 -12.08
CA TRP A 361 5.09 -13.86 -12.28
C TRP A 361 5.58 -15.31 -12.45
N CYS A 362 6.90 -15.53 -12.50
CA CYS A 362 7.47 -16.87 -12.36
C CYS A 362 7.76 -17.24 -10.89
N GLU A 363 7.26 -16.45 -9.94
CA GLU A 363 7.33 -16.70 -8.51
C GLU A 363 5.93 -16.62 -7.90
N PRO A 364 5.66 -17.34 -6.78
CA PRO A 364 4.38 -17.26 -6.12
C PRO A 364 4.03 -15.84 -5.67
N PHE A 365 2.83 -15.37 -6.00
CA PHE A 365 2.32 -14.08 -5.52
C PHE A 365 2.01 -14.18 -4.02
N SER A 366 2.51 -13.25 -3.21
CA SER A 366 2.38 -13.24 -1.74
C SER A 366 0.95 -12.89 -1.27
N THR A 367 -0.01 -13.74 -1.60
CA THR A 367 -1.42 -13.63 -1.23
C THR A 367 -2.02 -14.98 -0.83
N TYR A 368 -3.33 -15.04 -0.60
CA TYR A 368 -4.07 -16.26 -0.33
C TYR A 368 -4.91 -16.71 -1.55
N PRO A 369 -5.30 -17.98 -1.66
CA PRO A 369 -6.25 -18.40 -2.69
C PRO A 369 -7.56 -17.62 -2.62
N ARG A 370 -8.23 -17.41 -3.77
CA ARG A 370 -9.53 -16.69 -3.88
C ARG A 370 -9.50 -15.24 -3.39
N THR A 371 -8.35 -14.58 -3.54
CA THR A 371 -8.20 -13.17 -3.15
C THR A 371 -8.93 -12.21 -4.10
N TYR A 372 -8.91 -12.52 -5.40
CA TYR A 372 -9.38 -11.62 -6.45
C TYR A 372 -10.60 -12.20 -7.15
N ASP A 373 -11.66 -11.40 -7.32
CA ASP A 373 -12.87 -11.85 -8.05
C ASP A 373 -12.63 -11.90 -9.56
N PHE A 374 -11.85 -10.94 -10.06
CA PHE A 374 -11.43 -10.90 -11.46
C PHE A 374 -9.92 -10.78 -11.58
N ILE A 375 -9.39 -11.51 -12.56
CA ILE A 375 -8.00 -11.43 -12.99
C ILE A 375 -8.01 -10.92 -14.43
N HIS A 376 -7.41 -9.76 -14.64
CA HIS A 376 -7.17 -9.19 -15.95
C HIS A 376 -5.70 -9.39 -16.32
N VAL A 377 -5.46 -9.84 -17.56
CA VAL A 377 -4.11 -9.95 -18.11
C VAL A 377 -4.12 -9.59 -19.60
N SER A 378 -3.27 -8.65 -19.98
CA SER A 378 -3.01 -8.32 -21.38
C SER A 378 -1.63 -8.78 -21.78
N GLY A 379 -1.54 -9.60 -22.82
CA GLY A 379 -0.27 -10.14 -23.32
C GLY A 379 0.36 -11.13 -22.35
N ILE A 380 -0.40 -12.15 -21.92
CA ILE A 380 0.03 -13.16 -20.93
C ILE A 380 1.39 -13.80 -21.26
N GLU A 381 1.67 -14.07 -22.53
CA GLU A 381 2.95 -14.62 -22.98
C GLU A 381 4.15 -13.73 -22.61
N SER A 382 3.96 -12.41 -22.58
CA SER A 382 5.02 -11.46 -22.22
C SER A 382 5.41 -11.52 -20.75
N LEU A 383 4.62 -12.21 -19.91
CA LEU A 383 4.94 -12.42 -18.50
C LEU A 383 5.87 -13.62 -18.32
N ILE A 384 5.80 -14.62 -19.19
CA ILE A 384 6.56 -15.87 -19.08
C ILE A 384 7.75 -15.96 -20.04
N LYS A 385 7.80 -15.14 -21.10
CA LYS A 385 8.91 -15.15 -22.07
C LYS A 385 10.11 -14.35 -21.57
N ARG A 386 11.30 -14.76 -22.03
CA ARG A 386 12.53 -13.95 -21.92
C ARG A 386 12.58 -12.94 -23.05
N SER A 387 13.18 -11.77 -22.81
CA SER A 387 13.42 -10.77 -23.86
C SER A 387 14.56 -11.17 -24.82
N ASP A 388 15.46 -12.06 -24.38
CA ASP A 388 16.71 -12.45 -25.06
C ASP A 388 16.70 -13.90 -25.57
N SER A 389 15.59 -14.63 -25.42
CA SER A 389 15.53 -16.05 -25.75
C SER A 389 14.11 -16.48 -26.16
N SER A 390 14.04 -17.46 -27.06
CA SER A 390 12.80 -18.16 -27.40
C SER A 390 12.31 -19.08 -26.28
N LYS A 391 13.14 -19.41 -25.28
CA LYS A 391 12.76 -20.27 -24.16
C LYS A 391 11.97 -19.48 -23.10
N PRO A 392 10.85 -20.02 -22.59
CA PRO A 392 10.11 -19.40 -21.50
C PRO A 392 10.89 -19.49 -20.17
N ARG A 393 10.65 -18.52 -19.28
CA ARG A 393 11.19 -18.45 -17.91
C ARG A 393 10.49 -19.42 -16.96
N CYS A 394 9.20 -19.60 -17.16
CA CYS A 394 8.32 -20.52 -16.46
C CYS A 394 7.19 -20.93 -17.41
N SER A 395 6.47 -21.99 -17.08
CA SER A 395 5.33 -22.44 -17.89
C SER A 395 4.10 -21.55 -17.68
N LEU A 396 3.15 -21.62 -18.60
CA LEU A 396 1.84 -21.00 -18.41
C LEU A 396 1.09 -21.63 -17.22
N VAL A 397 1.35 -22.91 -16.93
CA VAL A 397 0.76 -23.61 -15.79
C VAL A 397 1.28 -23.01 -14.49
N ASP A 398 2.58 -22.75 -14.38
CA ASP A 398 3.20 -22.11 -13.20
C ASP A 398 2.64 -20.69 -12.95
N LEU A 399 2.15 -20.02 -13.98
CA LEU A 399 1.52 -18.71 -13.86
C LEU A 399 0.08 -18.80 -13.32
N MET A 400 -0.65 -19.86 -13.68
CA MET A 400 -2.08 -20.01 -13.41
C MET A 400 -2.39 -20.77 -12.12
N VAL A 401 -1.42 -21.49 -11.57
CA VAL A 401 -1.52 -22.32 -10.36
C VAL A 401 -0.76 -21.67 -9.23
#